data_AF-A0A9P4PLD5-F1
#
_entry.id   AF-A0A9P4PLD5-F1
#
_cell.length_a   1.000
_cell.length_b   1.000
_cell.length_c   1.000
_cell.angle_alpha   90.00
_cell.angle_beta   90.00
_cell.angle_gamma   90.00
#
_symmetry.space_group_name_H-M   'P 1'
#
loop_
_entity.id
_entity.type
_entity.pdbx_description
1 polymer ?
#
loop_
_entity_poly.entity_id
_entity_poly.type
_entity_poly.pdbx_seq_one_letter_code
_entity_poly.pdbx_strand_id
1 'polypeptide(L)'
;PRPPQIVTVPRPPRPTFTMNKLHDKHDLRLALKDWIREFGEEGPYEEDVGALAKYLGRVVTEERDMFKAVAVVKWFEWIIGDFADADARFEKKRWEEALGSVKDGVQMAAAERGLGEVRFV
;
A
#
# COMPACT_ATOMS: atom_id res chain seq x y z
N PRO A 1 -48.32 9.21 15.84
CA PRO A 1 -47.03 9.48 15.17
C PRO A 1 -46.29 8.16 14.86
N ARG A 2 -46.00 7.87 13.58
CA ARG A 2 -45.19 6.69 13.22
C ARG A 2 -43.72 6.96 13.56
N PRO A 3 -42.99 6.03 14.19
CA PRO A 3 -41.58 6.22 14.48
C PRO A 3 -40.79 6.39 13.17
N PRO A 4 -39.76 7.25 13.16
CA PRO A 4 -38.94 7.45 11.98
C PRO A 4 -38.24 6.14 11.60
N GLN A 5 -38.36 5.76 10.33
CA GLN A 5 -37.72 4.56 9.80
C GLN A 5 -36.22 4.85 9.62
N ILE A 6 -35.38 4.16 10.38
CA ILE A 6 -33.93 4.27 10.27
C ILE A 6 -33.49 3.43 9.07
N VAL A 7 -33.14 4.09 7.97
CA VAL A 7 -32.55 3.43 6.80
C VAL A 7 -31.06 3.25 7.05
N THR A 8 -30.65 2.03 7.36
CA THR A 8 -29.23 1.67 7.49
C THR A 8 -28.64 1.50 6.10
N VAL A 9 -27.93 2.52 5.59
CA VAL A 9 -27.19 2.40 4.33
C VAL A 9 -25.97 1.50 4.57
N PRO A 10 -25.82 0.36 3.86
CA PRO A 10 -24.64 -0.48 4.03
C PRO A 10 -23.39 0.30 3.63
N ARG A 11 -22.40 0.33 4.53
CA ARG A 11 -21.11 0.97 4.27
C ARG A 11 -20.44 0.24 3.10
N PRO A 12 -19.92 0.96 2.09
CA PRO A 12 -19.19 0.31 0.99
C PRO A 12 -18.03 -0.53 1.54
N PRO A 13 -17.76 -1.71 0.94
CA PRO A 13 -16.73 -2.62 1.41
C PRO A 13 -15.36 -1.96 1.34
N ARG A 14 -14.56 -2.10 2.41
CA ARG A 14 -13.18 -1.59 2.42
C ARG A 14 -12.32 -2.43 1.47
N PRO A 15 -11.41 -1.82 0.71
CA PRO A 15 -10.43 -2.57 -0.05
C PRO A 15 -9.58 -3.43 0.88
N THR A 16 -9.30 -4.65 0.43
CA THR A 16 -8.49 -5.66 1.12
C THR A 16 -7.21 -5.91 0.33
N PHE A 17 -6.06 -5.91 1.00
CA PHE A 17 -4.76 -6.17 0.36
C PHE A 17 -4.58 -7.64 -0.03
N THR A 18 -5.26 -8.56 0.65
CA THR A 18 -5.21 -10.02 0.40
C THR A 18 -6.50 -10.71 0.87
N MET A 19 -6.68 -12.01 0.57
CA MET A 19 -7.80 -12.86 1.08
C MET A 19 -7.95 -12.83 2.61
N ASN A 20 -6.91 -12.44 3.35
CA ASN A 20 -6.90 -12.35 4.81
C ASN A 20 -7.47 -11.03 5.37
N LYS A 21 -8.11 -10.19 4.56
CA LYS A 21 -8.71 -8.93 5.03
C LYS A 21 -7.73 -8.05 5.82
N LEU A 22 -6.48 -7.96 5.37
CA LEU A 22 -5.51 -7.04 5.96
C LEU A 22 -5.99 -5.60 5.69
N HIS A 23 -6.59 -4.99 6.70
CA HIS A 23 -7.09 -3.61 6.67
C HIS A 23 -6.35 -2.70 7.64
N ASP A 24 -5.66 -3.28 8.63
CA ASP A 24 -4.94 -2.54 9.65
C ASP A 24 -3.51 -2.20 9.19
N LYS A 25 -3.09 -0.99 9.54
CA LYS A 25 -1.79 -0.44 9.15
C LYS A 25 -0.64 -1.25 9.75
N HIS A 26 -0.83 -1.84 10.93
CA HIS A 26 0.17 -2.67 11.57
C HIS A 26 0.40 -3.97 10.80
N ASP A 27 -0.69 -4.63 10.40
CA ASP A 27 -0.64 -5.89 9.66
C ASP A 27 0.00 -5.75 8.29
N LEU A 28 -0.27 -4.64 7.58
CA LEU A 28 0.33 -4.37 6.27
C LEU A 28 1.85 -4.15 6.36
N ARG A 29 2.31 -3.50 7.43
CA ARG A 29 3.75 -3.29 7.68
C ARG A 29 4.47 -4.59 8.01
N LEU A 30 3.82 -5.48 8.76
CA LEU A 30 4.34 -6.81 9.03
C LEU A 30 4.40 -7.67 7.77
N ALA A 31 3.34 -7.64 6.94
CA ALA A 31 3.30 -8.37 5.67
C ALA A 31 4.41 -7.90 4.71
N LEU A 32 4.63 -6.59 4.59
CA LEU A 32 5.74 -6.05 3.79
C LEU A 32 7.11 -6.49 4.34
N LYS A 33 7.27 -6.51 5.66
CA LYS A 33 8.51 -6.97 6.30
C LYS A 33 8.78 -8.44 6.01
N ASP A 34 7.76 -9.28 6.11
CA ASP A 34 7.89 -10.72 5.87
C ASP A 34 8.20 -10.98 4.39
N TRP A 35 7.52 -10.28 3.48
CA TRP A 35 7.77 -10.36 2.04
C TRP A 35 9.21 -9.99 1.66
N ILE A 36 9.74 -8.89 2.19
CA ILE A 36 11.14 -8.48 1.96
C ILE A 36 12.12 -9.47 2.59
N ARG A 37 11.78 -10.04 3.74
CA ARG A 37 12.62 -11.04 4.40
C ARG A 37 12.70 -12.33 3.58
N GLU A 38 11.60 -12.75 2.97
CA GLU A 38 11.53 -13.99 2.19
C GLU A 38 12.17 -13.83 0.80
N PHE A 39 12.00 -12.68 0.14
CA PHE A 39 12.42 -12.47 -1.25
C PHE A 39 13.49 -11.37 -1.39
N GLY A 40 14.17 -11.01 -0.31
CA GLY A 40 15.11 -9.89 -0.29
C GLY A 40 16.26 -10.02 -1.30
N GLU A 41 16.78 -11.23 -1.45
CA GLU A 41 17.91 -11.55 -2.35
C GLU A 41 17.48 -11.78 -3.81
N GLU A 42 16.20 -12.07 -4.06
CA GLU A 42 15.68 -12.30 -5.42
C GLU A 42 15.02 -11.04 -5.98
N GLY A 43 14.45 -10.19 -5.13
CA GLY A 43 13.60 -9.08 -5.51
C GLY A 43 12.12 -9.47 -5.58
N PRO A 44 11.22 -8.48 -5.65
CA PRO A 44 9.77 -8.73 -5.64
C PRO A 44 9.27 -9.22 -7.01
N TYR A 45 8.24 -10.05 -7.02
CA TYR A 45 7.52 -10.40 -8.25
C TYR A 45 6.63 -9.25 -8.72
N GLU A 46 6.62 -9.02 -10.03
CA GLU A 46 5.85 -7.91 -10.64
C GLU A 46 4.35 -7.99 -10.32
N GLU A 47 3.80 -9.19 -10.19
CA GLU A 47 2.39 -9.43 -9.84
C GLU A 47 2.05 -8.90 -8.44
N ASP A 48 2.91 -9.16 -7.46
CA ASP A 48 2.74 -8.71 -6.07
C ASP A 48 2.90 -7.19 -5.95
N VAL A 49 3.87 -6.62 -6.68
CA VAL A 49 4.05 -5.17 -6.78
C VAL A 49 2.80 -4.51 -7.36
N GLY A 50 2.26 -5.07 -8.44
CA GLY A 50 1.01 -4.62 -9.06
C GLY A 50 -0.19 -4.73 -8.12
N ALA A 51 -0.28 -5.81 -7.36
CA ALA A 51 -1.33 -5.99 -6.35
C ALA A 51 -1.25 -4.93 -5.24
N LEU A 52 -0.04 -4.62 -4.76
CA LEU A 52 0.20 -3.57 -3.76
C LEU A 52 -0.13 -2.17 -4.29
N ALA A 53 0.33 -1.83 -5.49
CA ALA A 53 0.02 -0.56 -6.13
C ALA A 53 -1.50 -0.37 -6.30
N LYS A 54 -2.20 -1.41 -6.80
CA LYS A 54 -3.65 -1.40 -6.98
C LYS A 54 -4.39 -1.30 -5.63
N TYR A 55 -3.93 -2.00 -4.61
CA TYR A 55 -4.50 -1.92 -3.28
C TYR A 55 -4.37 -0.51 -2.71
N LEU A 56 -3.17 0.09 -2.72
CA LEU A 56 -2.97 1.45 -2.22
C LEU A 56 -3.76 2.47 -3.03
N GLY A 57 -3.89 2.28 -4.35
CA GLY A 57 -4.76 3.10 -5.18
C GLY A 57 -6.23 3.04 -4.73
N ARG A 58 -6.71 1.86 -4.32
CA ARG A 58 -8.04 1.70 -3.71
C ARG A 58 -8.16 2.33 -2.32
N VAL A 59 -7.11 2.26 -1.50
CA VAL A 59 -7.08 2.99 -0.21
C VAL A 59 -7.24 4.49 -0.45
N VAL A 60 -6.55 5.01 -1.47
CA VAL A 60 -6.66 6.42 -1.86
C VAL A 60 -8.06 6.74 -2.39
N THR A 61 -8.61 5.96 -3.32
CA THR A 61 -9.89 6.23 -4.01
C THR A 61 -11.12 5.88 -3.17
N GLU A 62 -11.18 4.66 -2.66
CA GLU A 62 -12.34 4.11 -1.95
C GLU A 62 -12.36 4.48 -0.46
N GLU A 63 -11.26 4.27 0.28
CA GLU A 63 -11.18 4.66 1.71
C GLU A 63 -10.99 6.18 1.88
N ARG A 64 -10.65 6.88 0.79
CA ARG A 64 -10.27 8.29 0.77
C ARG A 64 -9.07 8.63 1.66
N ASP A 65 -8.26 7.64 2.03
CA ASP A 65 -7.20 7.76 3.03
C ASP A 65 -5.81 7.86 2.38
N MET A 66 -5.46 9.08 1.95
CA MET A 66 -4.14 9.37 1.41
C MET A 66 -3.03 9.17 2.45
N PHE A 67 -3.32 9.48 3.71
CA PHE A 67 -2.33 9.40 4.78
C PHE A 67 -1.89 7.96 5.02
N LYS A 68 -2.83 7.01 4.99
CA LYS A 68 -2.55 5.58 5.07
C LYS A 68 -1.68 5.12 3.90
N ALA A 69 -2.02 5.51 2.67
CA ALA A 69 -1.24 5.14 1.49
C ALA A 69 0.20 5.66 1.57
N VAL A 70 0.39 6.95 1.84
CA VAL A 70 1.71 7.56 2.01
C VAL A 70 2.49 6.91 3.15
N ALA A 71 1.83 6.63 4.28
CA ALA A 71 2.50 6.01 5.43
C ALA A 71 2.94 4.56 5.17
N VAL A 72 2.30 3.85 4.23
CA VAL A 72 2.73 2.51 3.79
C VAL A 72 3.92 2.64 2.84
N VAL A 73 3.85 3.54 1.86
CA VAL A 73 4.96 3.79 0.92
C VAL A 73 6.23 4.20 1.67
N LYS A 74 6.12 5.12 2.62
CA LYS A 74 7.27 5.54 3.46
C LYS A 74 7.82 4.41 4.31
N TRP A 75 6.94 3.55 4.84
CA TRP A 75 7.38 2.39 5.58
C TRP A 75 8.13 1.41 4.68
N PHE A 76 7.62 1.19 3.46
CA PHE A 76 8.24 0.33 2.48
C PHE A 76 9.63 0.83 2.07
N GLU A 77 9.78 2.13 1.82
CA GLU A 77 11.08 2.77 1.58
C GLU A 77 12.07 2.57 2.74
N TRP A 78 11.62 2.81 3.97
CA TRP A 78 12.46 2.65 5.15
C TRP A 78 12.97 1.21 5.30
N ILE A 79 12.08 0.22 5.14
CA ILE A 79 12.46 -1.18 5.33
C ILE A 79 13.35 -1.72 4.20
N ILE A 80 13.20 -1.22 2.97
CA ILE A 80 14.14 -1.51 1.88
C ILE A 80 15.54 -1.01 2.26
N GLY A 81 15.64 0.19 2.84
CA GLY A 81 16.91 0.72 3.36
C GLY A 81 17.49 -0.12 4.50
N ASP A 82 16.66 -0.47 5.49
CA ASP A 82 17.05 -1.29 6.64
C ASP A 82 17.64 -2.65 6.23
N PHE A 83 17.00 -3.36 5.28
CA PHE A 83 17.49 -4.63 4.77
C PHE A 83 18.71 -4.47 3.85
N ALA A 84 18.76 -3.42 3.03
CA ALA A 84 19.92 -3.15 2.17
C ALA A 84 21.20 -2.84 2.96
N ASP A 85 21.07 -2.17 4.11
CA ASP A 85 22.19 -1.88 5.00
C ASP A 85 22.61 -3.12 5.81
N ALA A 86 21.68 -4.05 6.07
CA ALA A 86 21.92 -5.25 6.86
C ALA A 86 22.44 -6.45 6.05
N ASP A 87 22.06 -6.59 4.78
CA ASP A 87 22.44 -7.70 3.92
C ASP A 87 22.95 -7.22 2.54
N ALA A 88 24.23 -7.48 2.25
CA ALA A 88 24.85 -7.10 0.98
C ALA A 88 24.32 -7.91 -0.22
N ARG A 89 23.65 -9.05 -0.01
CA ARG A 89 22.99 -9.84 -1.07
C ARG A 89 21.59 -9.33 -1.39
N PHE A 90 21.09 -8.34 -0.65
CA PHE A 90 19.80 -7.74 -0.88
C PHE A 90 19.74 -7.05 -2.25
N GLU A 91 18.77 -7.41 -3.08
CA GLU A 91 18.57 -6.85 -4.41
C GLU A 91 17.91 -5.47 -4.34
N LYS A 92 18.58 -4.53 -3.67
CA LYS A 92 18.10 -3.18 -3.36
C LYS A 92 17.49 -2.50 -4.58
N LYS A 93 18.19 -2.58 -5.71
CA LYS A 93 17.77 -1.93 -6.95
C LYS A 93 16.39 -2.42 -7.42
N ARG A 94 16.14 -3.74 -7.40
CA ARG A 94 14.83 -4.31 -7.81
C ARG A 94 13.72 -3.88 -6.85
N TRP A 95 14.02 -3.82 -5.56
CA TRP A 95 13.08 -3.32 -4.55
C TRP A 95 12.80 -1.82 -4.66
N GLU A 96 13.80 -1.00 -5.01
CA GLU A 96 13.62 0.43 -5.29
C GLU A 96 12.79 0.67 -6.55
N GLU A 97 13.00 -0.13 -7.61
CA GLU A 97 12.17 -0.09 -8.82
C GLU A 97 10.70 -0.46 -8.51
N ALA A 98 10.49 -1.50 -7.70
CA ALA A 98 9.16 -1.88 -7.24
C ALA A 98 8.49 -0.79 -6.39
N LEU A 99 9.23 -0.15 -5.48
CA LEU A 99 8.75 1.00 -4.73
C LEU A 99 8.33 2.16 -5.65
N GLY A 100 9.08 2.38 -6.74
CA GLY A 100 8.74 3.33 -7.80
C GLY A 100 7.38 3.03 -8.43
N SER A 101 7.15 1.78 -8.84
CA SER A 101 5.87 1.34 -9.41
C SER A 101 4.70 1.50 -8.42
N VAL A 102 4.94 1.26 -7.13
CA VAL A 102 3.93 1.48 -6.09
C VAL A 102 3.62 2.96 -5.89
N LYS A 103 4.65 3.82 -5.90
CA LYS A 103 4.49 5.29 -5.84
C LYS A 103 3.66 5.81 -7.01
N ASP A 104 3.94 5.32 -8.21
CA ASP A 104 3.20 5.69 -9.43
C ASP A 104 1.71 5.32 -9.31
N GLY A 105 1.41 4.09 -8.86
CA GLY A 105 0.01 3.68 -8.62
C GLY A 105 -0.74 4.55 -7.60
N VAL A 106 -0.05 5.00 -6.54
CA VAL A 106 -0.63 5.94 -5.56
C VAL A 106 -0.83 7.33 -6.18
N GLN A 107 0.12 7.80 -6.99
CA GLN A 107 0.04 9.08 -7.68
C GLN A 107 -1.11 9.11 -8.70
N MET A 108 -1.28 8.05 -9.48
CA MET A 108 -2.41 7.89 -10.41
C MET A 108 -3.74 7.98 -9.66
N ALA A 109 -3.88 7.23 -8.57
CA ALA A 109 -5.09 7.25 -7.74
C ALA A 109 -5.35 8.61 -7.08
N ALA A 110 -4.29 9.36 -6.75
CA ALA A 110 -4.41 10.72 -6.26
C ALA A 110 -4.96 11.67 -7.35
N ALA A 111 -4.39 11.58 -8.56
CA ALA A 111 -4.81 12.36 -9.71
C ALA A 111 -6.27 12.07 -10.10
N GLU A 112 -6.69 10.81 -10.08
CA GLU A 112 -8.09 10.40 -10.28
C GLU A 112 -9.05 11.06 -9.26
N ARG A 113 -8.55 11.33 -8.05
CA ARG A 113 -9.31 12.06 -7.02
C ARG A 113 -9.24 13.57 -7.13
N GLY A 114 -8.48 14.13 -8.07
CA GLY A 114 -8.19 15.55 -8.13
C GLY A 114 -7.30 16.05 -6.98
N LEU A 115 -6.64 15.14 -6.27
CA LEU A 115 -5.56 15.47 -5.34
C LEU A 115 -4.31 15.55 -6.22
N GLY A 116 -3.63 16.69 -6.26
CA GLY A 116 -2.50 16.93 -7.18
C GLY A 116 -1.28 16.02 -6.96
N GLU A 117 -0.08 16.55 -7.19
CA GLU A 117 1.15 15.77 -6.98
C GLU A 117 1.30 15.33 -5.50
N VAL A 118 1.44 14.02 -5.29
CA VAL A 118 1.71 13.40 -3.99
C VAL A 118 3.21 13.46 -3.75
N ARG A 119 3.61 14.24 -2.75
CA ARG A 119 5.00 14.28 -2.30
C ARG A 119 5.24 13.26 -1.21
N PHE A 120 6.06 12.28 -1.52
CA PHE A 120 6.64 11.34 -0.56
C PHE A 120 7.94 11.96 0.00
N VAL A 121 7.83 13.14 0.64
CA VAL A 121 8.94 13.82 1.34
C VAL A 121 8.94 13.52 2.83
#